data_AF-A0A0E9MWJ3-F1
#
_entry.id   AF-A0A0E9MWJ3-F1
#
_cell.length_a   1.000
_cell.length_b   1.000
_cell.length_c   1.000
_cell.angle_alpha   90.00
_cell.angle_beta   90.00
_cell.angle_gamma   90.00
#
_symmetry.space_group_name_H-M   'P 1'
#
loop_
_entity.id
_entity.type
_entity.pdbx_description
1 polymer ?
#
loop_
_entity_poly.entity_id
_entity_poly.type
_entity_poly.pdbx_seq_one_letter_code
_entity_poly.pdbx_strand_id
1 'polypeptide(L)'
;MMHHRLRNLNFLWNHKRVYRIYTEMGLNLRRKRKKRLPARIMEPLLQPIYPNITWSMDLMHDALNNGVSFRSFNIIDDYNREALAITMDTSLTSKRVIRELDQLIAWRGQPTKIRVDNGPEFIADALAQWAFQRNIDIKFIEKGKPHQSGFMERFNRSFREEVLDAYVFTRLKEAQMMAHSWMWIYNNQRPHQSLNYQPPVAFLQKHQQTDSFPTFQRDGEIEWKSLVLNATN
;
A
#
# COMPACT_ATOMS: atom_id res chain seq x y z
N MET A 1 -0.62 -6.26 -16.23
CA MET A 1 0.01 -5.08 -15.61
C MET A 1 0.92 -4.34 -16.58
N MET A 2 1.88 -5.01 -17.25
CA MET A 2 2.84 -4.33 -18.14
C MET A 2 2.22 -3.55 -19.31
N HIS A 3 1.21 -4.10 -20.00
CA HIS A 3 0.51 -3.37 -21.09
C HIS A 3 0.01 -1.99 -20.65
N HIS A 4 -0.63 -1.89 -19.47
CA HIS A 4 -1.14 -0.61 -18.98
C HIS A 4 -0.02 0.32 -18.52
N ARG A 5 1.08 -0.22 -17.99
CA ARG A 5 2.27 0.57 -17.68
C ARG A 5 2.85 1.22 -18.95
N LEU A 6 2.99 0.44 -20.02
CA LEU A 6 3.45 0.94 -21.32
C LEU A 6 2.48 1.99 -21.89
N ARG A 7 1.17 1.79 -21.73
CA ARG A 7 0.16 2.78 -22.14
C ARG A 7 0.30 4.09 -21.38
N ASN A 8 0.55 4.05 -20.07
CA ASN A 8 0.79 5.25 -19.24
C ASN A 8 2.10 5.96 -19.61
N LEU A 9 3.05 5.26 -20.22
CA LEU A 9 4.27 5.83 -20.81
C LEU A 9 4.07 6.27 -22.27
N ASN A 10 2.82 6.39 -22.75
CA ASN A 10 2.43 6.77 -24.10
C ASN A 10 2.87 5.80 -25.22
N PHE A 11 3.24 4.56 -24.90
CA PHE A 11 3.42 3.53 -25.92
C PHE A 11 2.06 2.99 -26.37
N LEU A 12 1.77 3.09 -27.68
CA LEU A 12 0.50 2.63 -28.28
C LEU A 12 0.54 1.15 -28.72
N TRP A 13 1.36 0.33 -28.07
CA TRP A 13 1.52 -1.07 -28.46
C TRP A 13 0.27 -1.89 -28.14
N ASN A 14 -0.14 -2.74 -29.09
CA ASN A 14 -1.26 -3.65 -28.91
C ASN A 14 -0.98 -4.64 -27.76
N HIS A 15 -1.96 -4.86 -26.88
CA HIS A 15 -1.84 -5.80 -25.76
C HIS A 15 -1.43 -7.22 -26.20
N LYS A 16 -1.86 -7.67 -27.39
CA LYS A 16 -1.49 -8.97 -27.95
C LYS A 16 0.00 -9.06 -28.24
N ARG A 17 0.61 -7.97 -28.76
CA ARG A 17 2.06 -7.89 -29.02
C ARG A 17 2.83 -8.00 -27.71
N VAL A 18 2.43 -7.25 -26.69
CA VAL A 18 3.08 -7.28 -25.38
C VAL A 18 2.98 -8.69 -24.76
N TYR A 19 1.80 -9.30 -24.81
CA TYR A 19 1.59 -10.66 -24.29
C TYR A 19 2.42 -11.72 -25.02
N ARG A 20 2.55 -11.61 -26.36
CA ARG A 20 3.37 -12.53 -27.15
C ARG A 20 4.84 -12.46 -26.73
N ILE A 21 5.41 -11.26 -26.64
CA ILE A 21 6.80 -11.06 -26.22
C ILE A 21 7.02 -11.63 -24.80
N TYR A 22 6.10 -11.38 -23.87
CA TYR A 22 6.18 -11.94 -22.52
C TYR A 22 6.23 -13.47 -22.50
N THR A 23 5.40 -14.11 -23.33
CA THR A 23 5.36 -15.57 -23.45
C THR A 23 6.62 -16.10 -24.11
N GLU A 24 7.12 -15.45 -25.16
CA GLU A 24 8.38 -15.79 -25.84
C GLU A 24 9.59 -15.69 -24.88
N MET A 25 9.56 -14.74 -23.94
CA MET A 25 10.59 -14.59 -22.90
C MET A 25 10.39 -15.51 -21.67
N GLY A 26 9.33 -16.33 -21.63
CA GLY A 26 9.02 -17.19 -20.48
C GLY A 26 8.59 -16.43 -19.21
N LEU A 27 8.20 -15.16 -19.33
CA LEU A 27 7.80 -14.28 -18.22
C LEU A 27 6.30 -14.37 -17.87
N ASN A 28 5.58 -15.31 -18.48
CA ASN A 28 4.17 -15.55 -18.19
C ASN A 28 3.98 -16.25 -16.84
N LEU A 29 3.74 -15.47 -15.79
CA LEU A 29 3.48 -16.01 -14.45
C LEU A 29 2.28 -16.98 -14.44
N ARG A 30 2.51 -18.20 -13.94
CA ARG A 30 1.45 -19.19 -13.76
C ARG A 30 0.53 -18.74 -12.63
N ARG A 31 -0.75 -18.50 -12.92
CA ARG A 31 -1.76 -18.26 -11.88
C ARG A 31 -1.93 -19.53 -11.03
N LYS A 32 -1.55 -19.46 -9.75
CA LYS A 32 -1.89 -20.51 -8.78
C LYS A 32 -3.42 -20.61 -8.68
N ARG A 33 -3.98 -21.82 -8.87
CA ARG A 33 -5.42 -22.06 -8.64
C ARG A 33 -5.70 -21.91 -7.15
N LYS A 34 -6.62 -21.03 -6.78
CA LYS A 34 -7.10 -20.91 -5.40
C LYS A 34 -8.17 -21.96 -5.13
N LYS A 35 -8.17 -22.54 -3.92
CA LYS A 35 -9.31 -23.33 -3.41
C LYS A 35 -10.54 -22.42 -3.42
N ARG A 36 -11.62 -22.84 -4.10
CA ARG A 36 -12.89 -22.10 -4.07
C ARG A 36 -13.48 -22.23 -2.67
N LEU A 37 -13.56 -21.10 -1.96
CA LEU A 37 -14.35 -20.98 -0.74
C LEU A 37 -15.80 -20.66 -1.13
N PRO A 38 -16.80 -21.02 -0.30
CA PRO A 38 -18.19 -20.65 -0.55
C PRO A 38 -18.33 -19.14 -0.74
N ALA A 39 -19.18 -18.75 -1.70
CA ALA A 39 -19.44 -17.35 -2.00
C ALA A 39 -20.05 -16.68 -0.76
N ARG A 40 -19.28 -15.79 -0.13
CA ARG A 40 -19.79 -14.93 0.95
C ARG A 40 -20.53 -13.76 0.33
N ILE A 41 -21.61 -13.31 0.96
CA ILE A 41 -22.27 -12.05 0.59
C ILE A 41 -21.20 -10.95 0.76
N MET A 42 -20.77 -10.37 -0.35
CA MET A 42 -19.79 -9.29 -0.35
C MET A 42 -20.54 -7.97 -0.32
N GLU A 43 -20.57 -7.30 0.83
CA GLU A 43 -20.90 -5.88 0.83
C GLU A 43 -19.71 -5.12 0.23
N PRO A 44 -19.92 -4.34 -0.86
CA PRO A 44 -18.84 -3.60 -1.48
C PRO A 44 -18.36 -2.50 -0.54
N LEU A 45 -17.04 -2.45 -0.32
CA LEU A 45 -16.41 -1.32 0.36
C LEU A 45 -16.68 -0.04 -0.43
N LEU A 46 -17.32 0.93 0.22
CA LEU A 46 -17.55 2.24 -0.34
C LEU A 46 -16.23 3.02 -0.42
N GLN A 47 -15.81 3.32 -1.65
CA GLN A 47 -14.75 4.27 -1.90
C GLN A 47 -15.24 5.68 -1.53
N PRO A 48 -14.50 6.44 -0.69
CA PRO A 48 -14.82 7.83 -0.44
C PRO A 48 -14.86 8.67 -1.73
N ILE A 49 -15.54 9.81 -1.68
CA ILE A 49 -15.64 10.73 -2.83
C ILE A 49 -14.48 11.74 -2.90
N TYR A 50 -13.77 11.96 -1.78
CA TYR A 50 -12.62 12.86 -1.66
C TYR A 50 -11.46 12.14 -0.96
N PRO A 51 -10.19 12.54 -1.22
CA PRO A 51 -9.04 12.08 -0.46
C PRO A 51 -9.15 12.48 1.00
N ASN A 52 -8.35 11.83 1.85
CA ASN A 52 -8.26 12.12 3.27
C ASN A 52 -9.55 11.91 4.09
N ILE A 53 -10.62 11.35 3.53
CA ILE A 53 -11.82 11.04 4.34
C ILE A 53 -11.56 9.82 5.23
N THR A 54 -11.06 8.74 4.64
CA THR A 54 -10.83 7.47 5.32
C THR A 54 -9.43 6.98 5.01
N TRP A 55 -8.64 6.73 6.06
CA TRP A 55 -7.40 5.97 5.95
C TRP A 55 -7.65 4.53 6.38
N SER A 56 -7.04 3.58 5.69
CA SER A 56 -6.96 2.18 6.13
C SER A 56 -5.54 1.88 6.55
N MET A 57 -5.37 1.18 7.66
CA MET A 57 -4.04 0.78 8.13
C MET A 57 -4.01 -0.64 8.66
N ASP A 58 -2.84 -1.27 8.56
CA ASP A 58 -2.61 -2.65 8.97
C ASP A 58 -1.12 -2.90 9.30
N LEU A 59 -0.89 -3.96 10.06
CA LEU A 59 0.43 -4.46 10.43
C LEU A 59 0.74 -5.77 9.71
N MET A 60 1.90 -5.83 9.09
CA MET A 60 2.41 -7.04 8.45
C MET A 60 3.68 -7.51 9.16
N HIS A 61 3.82 -8.82 9.35
CA HIS A 61 5.01 -9.44 9.93
C HIS A 61 5.93 -9.99 8.85
N ASP A 62 7.23 -9.97 9.12
CA ASP A 62 8.29 -10.62 8.36
C ASP A 62 9.55 -10.83 9.23
N ALA A 63 10.60 -11.45 8.70
CA ALA A 63 11.86 -11.69 9.40
C ALA A 63 13.08 -11.41 8.50
N LEU A 64 14.15 -10.90 9.11
CA LEU A 64 15.45 -10.81 8.48
C LEU A 64 16.05 -12.22 8.31
N ASN A 65 17.07 -12.35 7.45
CA ASN A 65 17.79 -13.60 7.22
C ASN A 65 18.35 -14.24 8.51
N ASN A 66 18.66 -13.43 9.52
CA ASN A 66 19.15 -13.90 10.81
C ASN A 66 18.02 -14.30 11.79
N GLY A 67 16.76 -14.35 11.35
CA GLY A 67 15.59 -14.72 12.15
C GLY A 67 15.03 -13.59 13.02
N VAL A 68 15.64 -12.40 13.02
CA VAL A 68 15.08 -11.25 13.75
C VAL A 68 13.80 -10.80 13.07
N SER A 69 12.68 -10.97 13.77
CA SER A 69 11.37 -10.55 13.29
C SER A 69 11.25 -9.02 13.25
N PHE A 70 10.60 -8.51 12.22
CA PHE A 70 10.20 -7.11 12.13
C PHE A 70 8.75 -7.01 11.65
N ARG A 71 8.19 -5.81 11.78
CA ARG A 71 6.85 -5.50 11.30
C ARG A 71 6.87 -4.28 10.40
N SER A 72 5.94 -4.25 9.44
CA SER A 72 5.61 -3.06 8.66
C SER A 72 4.24 -2.53 9.08
N PHE A 73 4.17 -1.24 9.36
CA PHE A 73 2.95 -0.48 9.56
C PHE A 73 2.63 0.30 8.30
N ASN A 74 1.55 -0.10 7.66
CA ASN A 74 1.17 0.39 6.35
C ASN A 74 -0.11 1.23 6.48
N ILE A 75 -0.13 2.40 5.85
CA ILE A 75 -1.29 3.28 5.80
C ILE A 75 -1.60 3.60 4.34
N ILE A 76 -2.87 3.51 3.95
CA ILE A 76 -3.35 3.91 2.63
C ILE A 76 -4.55 4.86 2.71
N ASP A 77 -4.72 5.68 1.68
CA ASP A 77 -5.93 6.48 1.46
C ASP A 77 -6.99 5.65 0.70
N ASP A 78 -8.18 5.52 1.27
CA ASP A 78 -9.28 4.75 0.67
C ASP A 78 -9.87 5.42 -0.58
N TYR A 79 -9.54 6.67 -0.88
CA TYR A 79 -9.97 7.36 -2.10
C TYR A 79 -9.18 6.87 -3.32
N ASN A 80 -7.92 7.30 -3.44
CA ASN A 80 -7.08 7.09 -4.61
C ASN A 80 -6.12 5.90 -4.46
N ARG A 81 -6.27 5.07 -3.41
CA ARG A 81 -5.37 3.96 -3.09
C ARG A 81 -3.93 4.40 -2.84
N GLU A 82 -3.66 5.67 -2.54
CA GLU A 82 -2.31 6.13 -2.29
C GLU A 82 -1.76 5.50 -1.02
N ALA A 83 -0.56 4.92 -1.11
CA ALA A 83 0.20 4.54 0.05
C ALA A 83 0.70 5.81 0.74
N LEU A 84 0.33 6.01 1.99
CA LEU A 84 0.66 7.20 2.77
C LEU A 84 1.91 7.01 3.63
N ALA A 85 2.09 5.81 4.17
CA ALA A 85 3.29 5.44 4.92
C ALA A 85 3.53 3.92 4.87
N ILE A 86 4.79 3.53 4.91
CA ILE A 86 5.25 2.15 5.18
C ILE A 86 6.38 2.24 6.21
N THR A 87 6.02 2.15 7.49
CA THR A 87 7.00 2.25 8.60
C THR A 87 7.42 0.86 9.03
N MET A 88 8.70 0.52 8.87
CA MET A 88 9.24 -0.78 9.27
C MET A 88 10.09 -0.67 10.53
N ASP A 89 9.81 -1.51 11.53
CA ASP A 89 10.58 -1.55 12.77
C ASP A 89 10.54 -2.96 13.39
N THR A 90 11.53 -3.30 14.23
CA THR A 90 11.49 -4.54 15.02
C THR A 90 10.44 -4.47 16.13
N SER A 91 10.15 -3.26 16.62
CA SER A 91 9.10 -3.00 17.61
C SER A 91 8.21 -1.83 17.22
N LEU A 92 6.96 -2.13 16.86
CA LEU A 92 5.92 -1.14 16.61
C LEU A 92 4.99 -1.07 17.83
N THR A 93 5.40 -0.26 18.80
CA THR A 93 4.58 0.05 19.98
C THR A 93 3.45 1.01 19.64
N SER A 94 2.43 1.12 20.49
CA SER A 94 1.36 2.10 20.33
C SER A 94 1.89 3.53 20.21
N LYS A 95 2.90 3.90 21.02
CA LYS A 95 3.58 5.20 20.94
C LYS A 95 4.23 5.44 19.58
N ARG A 96 4.86 4.41 19.00
CA ARG A 96 5.47 4.51 17.67
C ARG A 96 4.38 4.73 16.62
N VAL A 97 3.32 3.92 16.62
CA VAL A 97 2.19 4.03 15.68
C VAL A 97 1.56 5.42 15.74
N ILE A 98 1.25 5.92 16.94
CA ILE A 98 0.69 7.25 17.15
C ILE A 98 1.61 8.34 16.60
N ARG A 99 2.93 8.24 16.82
CA ARG A 99 3.90 9.21 16.30
C ARG A 99 3.91 9.26 14.77
N GLU A 100 3.84 8.10 14.11
CA GLU A 100 3.77 8.05 12.64
C GLU A 100 2.46 8.67 12.13
N LEU A 101 1.34 8.43 12.82
CA LEU A 101 0.06 9.05 12.49
C LEU A 101 0.09 10.57 12.68
N ASP A 102 0.68 11.07 13.77
CA ASP A 102 0.83 12.51 14.00
C ASP A 102 1.70 13.18 12.94
N GLN A 103 2.80 12.53 12.53
CA GLN A 103 3.62 13.01 11.42
C GLN A 103 2.85 13.05 10.10
N LEU A 104 2.06 12.01 9.83
CA LEU A 104 1.26 11.93 8.62
C LEU A 104 0.15 12.98 8.60
N ILE A 105 -0.50 13.24 9.75
CA ILE A 105 -1.49 14.30 9.91
C ILE A 105 -0.86 15.68 9.73
N ALA A 106 0.33 15.92 10.29
CA ALA A 106 1.03 17.18 10.15
C ALA A 106 1.37 17.50 8.68
N TRP A 107 1.66 16.47 7.89
CA TRP A 107 1.97 16.61 6.48
C TRP A 107 0.74 16.67 5.55
N ARG A 108 -0.22 15.76 5.71
CA ARG A 108 -1.36 15.59 4.78
C ARG A 108 -2.65 16.25 5.25
N GLY A 109 -2.75 16.56 6.54
CA GLY A 109 -3.98 16.93 7.21
C GLY A 109 -4.70 15.73 7.83
N GLN A 110 -5.59 16.02 8.78
CA GLN A 110 -6.29 15.02 9.57
C GLN A 110 -7.39 14.29 8.78
N PRO A 111 -7.49 12.95 8.86
CA PRO A 111 -8.61 12.23 8.27
C PRO A 111 -9.88 12.31 9.12
N THR A 112 -11.04 12.08 8.51
CA THR A 112 -12.28 11.94 9.28
C THR A 112 -12.38 10.58 9.97
N LYS A 113 -11.90 9.52 9.31
CA LYS A 113 -12.03 8.14 9.77
C LYS A 113 -10.74 7.35 9.57
N ILE A 114 -10.45 6.45 10.50
CA ILE A 114 -9.38 5.47 10.35
C ILE A 114 -9.96 4.07 10.52
N ARG A 115 -9.69 3.21 9.54
CA ARG A 115 -10.05 1.80 9.56
C ARG A 115 -8.85 0.96 9.95
N VAL A 116 -9.05 0.06 10.90
CA VAL A 116 -7.98 -0.80 11.45
C VAL A 116 -8.48 -2.22 11.56
N ASP A 117 -7.62 -3.20 11.28
CA ASP A 117 -7.89 -4.59 11.68
C ASP A 117 -7.75 -4.72 13.21
N ASN A 118 -8.29 -5.81 13.79
CA ASN A 118 -8.15 -6.09 15.21
C ASN A 118 -6.69 -6.50 15.52
N GLY A 119 -5.82 -5.50 15.63
CA GLY A 119 -4.46 -5.66 16.12
C GLY A 119 -4.40 -5.99 17.62
N PRO A 120 -3.20 -6.06 18.21
CA PRO A 120 -3.03 -6.30 19.63
C PRO A 120 -3.86 -5.31 20.47
N GLU A 121 -4.60 -5.81 21.47
CA GLU A 121 -5.56 -5.02 22.27
C GLU A 121 -4.95 -3.72 22.81
N PHE A 122 -3.70 -3.78 23.29
CA PHE A 122 -3.00 -2.59 23.80
C PHE A 122 -2.75 -1.50 22.75
N ILE A 123 -2.52 -1.88 21.49
CA ILE A 123 -2.40 -0.91 20.39
C ILE A 123 -3.77 -0.32 20.07
N ALA A 124 -4.82 -1.14 20.09
CA ALA A 124 -6.19 -0.70 19.83
C ALA A 124 -6.66 0.33 20.86
N ASP A 125 -6.42 0.13 22.16
CA ASP A 125 -6.86 1.04 23.22
C ASP A 125 -6.17 2.40 23.16
N ALA A 126 -4.83 2.42 23.08
CA ALA A 126 -4.06 3.65 22.99
C ALA A 126 -4.43 4.45 21.73
N LEU A 127 -4.68 3.75 20.62
CA LEU A 127 -5.10 4.36 19.37
C LEU A 127 -6.53 4.92 19.46
N ALA A 128 -7.46 4.20 20.10
CA ALA A 128 -8.83 4.68 20.35
C ALA A 128 -8.84 5.97 21.17
N GLN A 129 -8.03 6.06 22.22
CA GLN A 129 -7.87 7.28 23.02
C GLN A 129 -7.29 8.43 22.21
N TRP A 130 -6.22 8.17 21.45
CA TRP A 130 -5.58 9.19 20.60
C TRP A 130 -6.55 9.75 19.53
N ALA A 131 -7.35 8.88 18.91
CA ALA A 131 -8.32 9.29 17.90
C ALA A 131 -9.51 10.04 18.49
N PHE A 132 -10.00 9.62 19.66
CA PHE A 132 -11.04 10.33 20.39
C PHE A 132 -10.62 11.78 20.68
N GLN A 133 -9.39 11.99 21.15
CA GLN A 133 -8.84 13.33 21.41
C GLN A 133 -8.75 14.22 20.15
N ARG A 134 -8.72 13.62 18.96
CA ARG A 134 -8.63 14.31 17.66
C ARG A 134 -9.96 14.38 16.93
N ASN A 135 -11.05 13.86 17.48
CA ASN A 135 -12.33 13.70 16.79
C ASN A 135 -12.20 12.87 15.48
N ILE A 136 -11.36 11.83 15.49
CA ILE A 136 -11.21 10.87 14.40
C ILE A 136 -12.06 9.63 14.73
N ASP A 137 -12.93 9.21 13.81
CA ASP A 137 -13.75 8.00 13.98
C ASP A 137 -12.92 6.75 13.66
N ILE A 138 -12.61 5.95 14.68
CA ILE A 138 -11.96 4.64 14.49
C ILE A 138 -12.99 3.55 14.22
N LYS A 139 -12.78 2.84 13.11
CA LYS A 139 -13.56 1.68 12.72
C LYS A 139 -12.70 0.43 12.76
N PHE A 140 -12.89 -0.36 13.82
CA PHE A 140 -12.38 -1.72 13.88
C PHE A 140 -13.18 -2.62 12.94
N ILE A 141 -12.48 -3.43 12.16
CA ILE A 141 -13.10 -4.43 11.29
C ILE A 141 -13.74 -5.52 12.14
N GLU A 142 -14.93 -5.96 11.77
CA GLU A 142 -15.61 -7.03 12.49
C GLU A 142 -14.91 -8.38 12.27
N LYS A 143 -14.77 -9.17 13.34
CA LYS A 143 -14.23 -10.53 13.27
C LYS A 143 -15.01 -11.35 12.25
N GLY A 144 -14.31 -11.94 11.29
CA GLY A 144 -14.91 -12.78 10.24
C GLY A 144 -15.44 -12.01 9.02
N LYS A 145 -15.29 -10.67 8.94
CA LYS A 145 -15.68 -9.85 7.78
C LYS A 145 -14.48 -9.27 7.01
N PRO A 146 -13.65 -10.12 6.35
CA PRO A 146 -12.47 -9.65 5.61
C PRO A 146 -12.81 -8.74 4.43
N HIS A 147 -14.06 -8.75 3.95
CA HIS A 147 -14.49 -7.84 2.89
C HIS A 147 -14.43 -6.36 3.33
N GLN A 148 -14.47 -6.06 4.63
CA GLN A 148 -14.35 -4.71 5.18
C GLN A 148 -12.90 -4.16 5.09
N SER A 149 -11.89 -4.97 4.77
CA SER A 149 -10.48 -4.56 4.65
C SER A 149 -9.92 -4.67 3.23
N GLY A 150 -10.77 -4.91 2.22
CA GLY A 150 -10.36 -5.29 0.88
C GLY A 150 -9.40 -4.32 0.17
N PHE A 151 -9.40 -3.01 0.48
CA PHE A 151 -8.38 -2.08 -0.04
C PHE A 151 -7.00 -2.38 0.54
N MET A 152 -6.93 -2.47 1.86
CA MET A 152 -5.72 -2.76 2.61
C MET A 152 -5.19 -4.17 2.31
N GLU A 153 -6.07 -5.16 2.20
CA GLU A 153 -5.69 -6.54 1.84
C GLU A 153 -5.02 -6.60 0.46
N ARG A 154 -5.52 -5.84 -0.53
CA ARG A 154 -4.91 -5.78 -1.87
C ARG A 154 -3.56 -5.07 -1.85
N PHE A 155 -3.45 -4.00 -1.06
CA PHE A 155 -2.19 -3.30 -0.84
C PHE A 155 -1.15 -4.25 -0.24
N ASN A 156 -1.48 -4.84 0.91
CA ASN A 156 -0.61 -5.76 1.65
C ASN A 156 -0.21 -6.98 0.84
N ARG A 157 -1.11 -7.53 0.02
CA ARG A 157 -0.76 -8.62 -0.90
C ARG A 157 0.27 -8.20 -1.93
N SER A 158 0.09 -7.03 -2.56
CA SER A 158 1.07 -6.52 -3.53
C SER A 158 2.41 -6.27 -2.86
N PHE A 159 2.40 -5.69 -1.66
CA PHE A 159 3.61 -5.41 -0.91
C PHE A 159 4.35 -6.69 -0.48
N ARG A 160 3.61 -7.70 -0.02
CA ARG A 160 4.13 -9.03 0.32
C ARG A 160 4.81 -9.66 -0.89
N GLU A 161 4.10 -9.77 -2.01
CA GLU A 161 4.58 -10.47 -3.22
C GLU A 161 5.78 -9.75 -3.89
N GLU A 162 5.85 -8.43 -3.81
CA GLU A 162 6.81 -7.63 -4.59
C GLU A 162 7.97 -7.07 -3.78
N VAL A 163 7.90 -7.16 -2.45
CA VAL A 163 8.96 -6.68 -1.54
C VAL A 163 9.35 -7.78 -0.57
N LEU A 164 8.44 -8.23 0.29
CA LEU A 164 8.79 -9.12 1.40
C LEU A 164 9.16 -10.53 0.94
N ASP A 165 8.42 -11.09 -0.02
CA ASP A 165 8.69 -12.43 -0.58
C ASP A 165 9.74 -12.37 -1.71
N ALA A 166 9.99 -11.18 -2.28
CA ALA A 166 10.87 -11.00 -3.43
C ALA A 166 12.35 -10.86 -3.04
N TYR A 167 12.63 -10.45 -1.81
CA TYR A 167 13.97 -10.14 -1.34
C TYR A 167 14.26 -10.78 0.01
N VAL A 168 15.52 -11.16 0.23
CA VAL A 168 16.03 -11.59 1.54
C VAL A 168 16.80 -10.44 2.16
N PHE A 169 16.30 -9.89 3.26
CA PHE A 169 16.91 -8.74 3.93
C PHE A 169 17.89 -9.18 5.01
N THR A 170 19.08 -8.58 5.04
CA THR A 170 20.06 -8.80 6.11
C THR A 170 19.97 -7.72 7.18
N ARG A 171 19.60 -6.50 6.77
CA ARG A 171 19.43 -5.35 7.66
C ARG A 171 18.05 -4.73 7.46
N LEU A 172 17.44 -4.30 8.56
CA LEU A 172 16.14 -3.60 8.52
C LEU A 172 16.18 -2.34 7.65
N LYS A 173 17.34 -1.66 7.58
CA LYS A 173 17.50 -0.48 6.74
C LYS A 173 17.34 -0.78 5.25
N GLU A 174 17.75 -1.97 4.80
CA GLU A 174 17.57 -2.41 3.40
C GLU A 174 16.09 -2.60 3.10
N ALA A 175 15.35 -3.25 4.00
CA ALA A 175 13.91 -3.42 3.89
C ALA A 175 13.18 -2.06 3.85
N GLN A 176 13.56 -1.13 4.72
CA GLN A 176 13.02 0.25 4.73
C GLN A 176 13.27 0.96 3.39
N MET A 177 14.49 0.91 2.87
CA MET A 177 14.81 1.52 1.57
C MET A 177 13.99 0.88 0.44
N MET A 178 13.93 -0.45 0.38
CA MET A 178 13.14 -1.14 -0.64
C MET A 178 11.65 -0.78 -0.54
N ALA A 179 11.11 -0.72 0.68
CA ALA A 179 9.72 -0.33 0.92
C ALA A 179 9.42 1.09 0.43
N HIS A 180 10.29 2.07 0.72
CA HIS A 180 10.13 3.45 0.24
C HIS A 180 10.25 3.53 -1.30
N SER A 181 11.19 2.79 -1.89
CA SER A 181 11.33 2.66 -3.36
C SER A 181 10.02 2.19 -3.98
N TRP A 182 9.49 1.09 -3.43
CA TRP A 182 8.32 0.41 -3.92
C TRP A 182 7.07 1.29 -3.74
N MET A 183 6.95 1.98 -2.60
CA MET A 183 5.87 2.91 -2.30
C MET A 183 5.81 4.04 -3.32
N TRP A 184 6.96 4.61 -3.71
CA TRP A 184 7.02 5.62 -4.76
C TRP A 184 6.53 5.07 -6.10
N ILE A 185 7.00 3.88 -6.52
CA ILE A 185 6.55 3.22 -7.76
C ILE A 185 5.05 2.91 -7.69
N TYR A 186 4.56 2.43 -6.56
CA TYR A 186 3.17 2.10 -6.32
C TYR A 186 2.25 3.33 -6.50
N ASN A 187 2.69 4.48 -5.99
CA ASN A 187 1.94 5.75 -6.05
C ASN A 187 2.04 6.47 -7.41
N ASN A 188 3.19 6.38 -8.09
CA ASN A 188 3.49 7.22 -9.25
C ASN A 188 3.51 6.46 -10.59
N GLN A 189 3.67 5.14 -10.59
CA GLN A 189 3.87 4.37 -11.83
C GLN A 189 2.95 3.15 -11.97
N ARG A 190 2.56 2.51 -10.86
CA ARG A 190 1.77 1.27 -10.90
C ARG A 190 0.38 1.56 -11.46
N PRO A 191 -0.07 0.85 -12.51
CA PRO A 191 -1.44 0.96 -12.98
C PRO A 191 -2.39 0.20 -12.03
N HIS A 192 -3.43 0.86 -11.53
CA HIS A 192 -4.44 0.25 -10.65
C HIS A 192 -5.74 0.02 -11.38
N GLN A 193 -6.19 -1.23 -11.49
CA GLN A 193 -7.44 -1.56 -12.17
C GLN A 193 -8.65 -0.83 -11.56
N SER A 194 -8.70 -0.65 -10.24
CA SER A 194 -9.78 0.08 -9.57
C SER A 194 -9.78 1.59 -9.85
N LEU A 195 -8.70 2.13 -10.42
CA LEU A 195 -8.53 3.53 -10.76
C LEU A 195 -8.41 3.71 -12.29
N ASN A 196 -9.10 2.87 -13.06
CA ASN A 196 -9.02 2.88 -14.53
C ASN A 196 -7.58 2.79 -15.06
N TYR A 197 -6.74 2.02 -14.38
CA TYR A 197 -5.31 1.82 -14.68
C TYR A 197 -4.42 3.05 -14.52
N GLN A 198 -4.91 4.10 -13.85
CA GLN A 198 -4.09 5.24 -13.45
C GLN A 198 -3.31 4.94 -12.15
N PRO A 199 -2.10 5.48 -11.99
CA PRO A 199 -1.43 5.53 -10.68
C PRO A 199 -2.20 6.41 -9.68
N PRO A 200 -2.09 6.16 -8.36
CA PRO A 200 -2.78 6.93 -7.31
C PRO A 200 -2.62 8.44 -7.42
N VAL A 201 -1.40 8.91 -7.68
CA VAL A 201 -1.09 10.35 -7.80
C VAL A 201 -1.74 10.93 -9.05
N ALA A 202 -1.61 10.26 -10.20
CA ALA A 202 -2.24 10.71 -11.44
C ALA A 202 -3.78 10.68 -11.38
N PHE A 203 -4.35 9.71 -10.65
CA PHE A 203 -5.78 9.66 -10.39
C PHE A 203 -6.23 10.86 -9.55
N LEU A 204 -5.50 11.17 -8.48
CA LEU A 204 -5.78 12.33 -7.62
C LEU A 204 -5.72 13.64 -8.42
N GLN A 205 -4.64 13.90 -9.15
CA GLN A 205 -4.45 15.10 -9.97
C GLN A 205 -5.55 15.29 -11.01
N LYS A 206 -6.09 14.19 -11.56
CA LYS A 206 -7.17 14.26 -12.55
C LYS A 206 -8.53 14.61 -11.93
N HIS A 207 -8.78 14.19 -10.69
CA HIS A 207 -10.11 14.28 -10.06
C HIS A 207 -10.20 15.35 -8.97
N GLN A 208 -9.08 15.93 -8.55
CA GLN A 208 -9.03 17.14 -7.74
C GLN A 208 -8.48 18.29 -8.56
N GLN A 209 -9.17 19.43 -8.53
CA GLN A 209 -8.78 20.66 -9.25
C GLN A 209 -7.69 21.47 -8.53
N THR A 210 -7.15 20.95 -7.41
CA THR A 210 -6.14 21.64 -6.60
C THR A 210 -4.81 20.92 -6.72
N ASP A 211 -3.84 21.55 -7.40
CA ASP A 211 -2.45 21.08 -7.54
C ASP A 211 -1.70 20.97 -6.19
N SER A 212 -2.31 21.40 -5.09
CA SER A 212 -1.66 21.57 -3.79
C SER A 212 -1.88 20.44 -2.77
N PHE A 213 -2.62 19.37 -3.11
CA PHE A 213 -2.86 18.32 -2.13
C PHE A 213 -1.59 17.47 -1.91
N PRO A 214 -1.08 17.31 -0.67
CA PRO A 214 0.20 16.66 -0.44
C PRO A 214 0.19 15.19 -0.85
N THR A 215 1.06 14.80 -1.79
CA THR A 215 1.30 13.40 -2.19
C THR A 215 2.70 12.94 -1.85
N PHE A 216 2.88 11.63 -1.59
CA PHE A 216 4.19 11.09 -1.25
C PHE A 216 5.25 11.45 -2.30
N GLN A 217 6.31 12.15 -1.86
CA GLN A 217 7.38 12.64 -2.71
C GLN A 217 8.59 11.71 -2.71
N ARG A 218 9.45 11.87 -3.71
CA ARG A 218 10.72 11.15 -3.81
C ARG A 218 11.75 11.81 -2.89
N ASP A 219 12.47 11.05 -2.08
CA ASP A 219 13.70 11.54 -1.46
C ASP A 219 14.74 11.80 -2.57
N GLY A 220 15.20 13.05 -2.68
CA GLY A 220 16.01 13.54 -3.81
C GLY A 220 17.38 12.84 -4.00
N GLU A 221 17.85 12.13 -2.98
CA GLU A 221 19.19 11.51 -2.98
C GLU A 221 19.21 10.06 -3.48
N ILE A 222 18.06 9.40 -3.63
CA ILE A 222 18.02 7.95 -3.91
C ILE A 222 17.49 7.66 -5.32
N GLU A 223 18.32 7.02 -6.15
CA GLU A 223 17.95 6.45 -7.46
C GLU A 223 17.12 5.17 -7.30
N TRP A 224 15.84 5.33 -6.94
CA TRP A 224 14.94 4.21 -6.66
C TRP A 224 14.77 3.21 -7.83
N LYS A 225 14.98 3.65 -9.08
CA LYS A 225 14.95 2.74 -10.24
C LYS A 225 16.09 1.73 -10.21
N SER A 226 17.28 2.11 -9.75
CA SER A 226 18.42 1.19 -9.69
C SER A 226 18.26 0.20 -8.54
N LEU A 227 17.68 0.61 -7.41
CA LEU A 227 17.46 -0.27 -6.25
C LEU A 227 16.48 -1.42 -6.56
N VAL A 228 15.42 -1.15 -7.34
CA VAL A 228 14.41 -2.16 -7.70
C VAL A 228 14.87 -3.03 -8.88
N LEU A 229 15.71 -2.51 -9.79
CA LEU A 229 16.20 -3.24 -10.96
C LEU A 229 17.51 -4.03 -10.70
N ASN A 230 18.36 -3.56 -9.79
CA ASN A 230 19.62 -4.25 -9.46
C ASN A 230 19.43 -5.42 -8.50
N ALA A 231 18.27 -5.52 -7.85
CA ALA A 231 17.93 -6.67 -7.03
C ALA A 231 17.34 -7.84 -7.84
N THR A 232 17.33 -7.73 -9.18
CA THR A 232 16.97 -8.80 -10.13
C THR A 232 18.16 -9.40 -10.89
N ASN A 233 19.41 -9.11 -10.47
CA ASN A 233 20.62 -9.75 -10.99
C ASN A 233 21.32 -10.55 -9.90
#